data_AF-A0A969P026-F1
#
_entry.id   AF-A0A969P026-F1
#
_cell.length_a   1.000
_cell.length_b   1.000
_cell.length_c   1.000
_cell.angle_alpha   90.00
_cell.angle_beta   90.00
_cell.angle_gamma   90.00
#
_symmetry.space_group_name_H-M   'P 1'
#
loop_
_entity.id
_entity.type
_entity.pdbx_description
1 polymer ?
#
loop_
_entity_poly.entity_id
_entity_poly.type
_entity_poly.pdbx_seq_one_letter_code
_entity_poly.pdbx_strand_id
1 'polypeptide(L)'
;MSVQRILLPASRSQLVQQNGGYLYGCCLAGMEGRFRKDQPIPLAYGRRLCDQVKQQFACEGFFTSDELPRYGISRADIRKIYRQMGKAPDDGTLIVLCAYDWELSSRICAFLMEQIHREHEVMIRKWR
;
A
#
# COMPACT_ATOMS: atom_id res chain seq x y z
N MET A 1 6.79 6.50 -12.85
CA MET A 1 6.87 6.66 -11.38
C MET A 1 7.60 5.47 -10.78
N SER A 2 8.37 5.68 -9.71
CA SER A 2 9.28 4.67 -9.15
C SER A 2 8.69 4.02 -7.89
N VAL A 3 8.60 2.69 -7.89
CA VAL A 3 8.52 1.91 -6.65
C VAL A 3 9.80 2.18 -5.85
N GLN A 4 9.68 2.31 -4.54
CA GLN A 4 10.80 2.58 -3.65
C GLN A 4 11.04 1.37 -2.75
N ARG A 5 12.31 1.06 -2.50
CA ARG A 5 12.73 0.02 -1.58
C ARG A 5 12.85 0.62 -0.18
N ILE A 6 12.26 -0.05 0.81
CA ILE A 6 12.26 0.33 2.20
C ILE A 6 12.91 -0.78 3.02
N LEU A 7 13.88 -0.43 3.86
CA LEU A 7 14.60 -1.38 4.71
C LEU A 7 14.08 -1.31 6.16
N LEU A 8 13.63 -2.45 6.69
CA LEU A 8 13.11 -2.66 8.04
C LEU A 8 13.72 -3.92 8.69
N PRO A 9 15.04 -3.92 8.99
CA PRO A 9 15.78 -5.14 9.37
C PRO A 9 15.36 -5.69 10.73
N ALA A 10 14.83 -4.84 11.61
CA ALA A 10 14.37 -5.20 12.95
C ALA A 10 12.83 -5.33 13.06
N SER A 11 12.12 -5.39 11.93
CA SER A 11 10.66 -5.55 11.93
C SER A 11 10.27 -6.87 12.58
N ARG A 12 9.16 -6.91 13.32
CA ARG A 12 8.61 -8.15 13.87
C ARG A 12 7.68 -8.87 12.88
N SER A 13 7.47 -8.28 11.70
CA SER A 13 6.64 -8.87 10.66
C SER A 13 7.35 -10.05 10.00
N GLN A 14 6.78 -11.25 10.11
CA GLN A 14 7.32 -12.45 9.47
C GLN A 14 7.44 -12.28 7.95
N LEU A 15 6.45 -11.65 7.30
CA LEU A 15 6.47 -11.39 5.85
C LEU A 15 7.64 -10.48 5.45
N VAL A 16 7.91 -9.44 6.23
CA VAL A 16 9.05 -8.55 5.97
C VAL A 16 10.38 -9.29 6.19
N GLN A 17 10.48 -10.12 7.23
CA GLN A 17 11.68 -10.89 7.52
C GLN A 17 11.97 -11.97 6.47
N GLN A 18 10.92 -12.66 5.99
CA GLN A 18 11.02 -13.61 4.88
C GLN A 18 11.47 -12.93 3.58
N ASN A 19 11.12 -11.66 3.40
CA ASN A 19 11.60 -10.83 2.29
C ASN A 19 12.93 -10.11 2.60
N GLY A 20 13.78 -10.67 3.46
CA GLY A 20 15.12 -10.14 3.77
C GLY A 20 15.13 -8.80 4.51
N GLY A 21 14.05 -8.45 5.19
CA GLY A 21 13.89 -7.16 5.86
C GLY A 21 13.42 -6.04 4.92
N TYR A 22 13.05 -6.35 3.68
CA TYR A 22 12.66 -5.35 2.68
C TYR A 22 11.14 -5.29 2.47
N LEU A 23 10.67 -4.07 2.24
CA LEU A 23 9.39 -3.77 1.62
C LEU A 23 9.63 -2.97 0.36
N TYR A 24 8.71 -3.09 -0.58
CA TYR A 24 8.68 -2.25 -1.77
C TYR A 24 7.34 -1.54 -1.82
N GLY A 25 7.36 -0.23 -2.05
CA GLY A 25 6.17 0.56 -1.92
C GLY A 25 6.05 1.69 -2.92
N CYS A 26 4.84 2.20 -3.04
CA CYS A 26 4.52 3.36 -3.84
C CYS A 26 3.61 4.32 -3.06
N CYS A 27 3.54 5.55 -3.53
CA CYS A 27 2.72 6.61 -2.95
C CYS A 27 1.52 6.91 -3.85
N LEU A 28 0.35 7.05 -3.23
CA LEU A 28 -0.90 7.40 -3.90
C LEU A 28 -1.45 8.68 -3.26
N ALA A 29 -1.29 9.81 -3.96
CA ALA A 29 -1.74 11.11 -3.46
C ALA A 29 -3.27 11.21 -3.44
N GLY A 30 -3.83 11.79 -2.37
CA GLY A 30 -5.28 11.96 -2.19
C GLY A 30 -6.04 10.67 -1.83
N MET A 31 -5.31 9.58 -1.52
CA MET A 31 -5.88 8.27 -1.20
C MET A 31 -5.78 7.91 0.28
N GLU A 32 -5.19 8.76 1.12
CA GLU A 32 -5.15 8.57 2.57
C GLU A 32 -6.58 8.43 3.13
N GLY A 33 -6.77 7.50 4.05
CA GLY A 33 -8.06 7.19 4.68
C GLY A 33 -8.97 6.26 3.87
N ARG A 34 -8.67 5.98 2.59
CA ARG A 34 -9.54 5.17 1.72
C ARG A 34 -9.41 3.66 1.89
N PHE A 35 -8.44 3.20 2.69
CA PHE A 35 -8.21 1.77 3.00
C PHE A 35 -8.39 1.47 4.49
N ARG A 36 -8.99 2.40 5.25
CA ARG A 36 -9.27 2.23 6.66
C ARG A 36 -10.13 1.00 6.94
N LYS A 37 -9.81 0.28 8.02
CA LYS A 37 -10.54 -0.93 8.44
C LYS A 37 -11.65 -0.69 9.45
N ASP A 38 -11.75 0.52 9.98
CA ASP A 38 -12.73 0.92 10.99
C ASP A 38 -13.99 1.58 10.40
N GLN A 39 -14.06 1.72 9.07
CA GLN A 39 -15.21 2.27 8.35
C GLN A 39 -15.69 1.30 7.27
N PRO A 40 -17.01 1.03 7.13
CA PRO A 40 -17.52 0.03 6.19
C PRO A 40 -17.14 0.27 4.73
N ILE A 41 -17.21 1.52 4.27
CA ILE A 41 -16.94 1.87 2.86
C ILE A 41 -15.45 1.71 2.52
N PRO A 42 -14.50 2.37 3.23
CA PRO A 42 -13.06 2.11 3.06
C PRO A 42 -12.65 0.65 3.22
N LEU A 43 -13.26 -0.09 4.15
CA LEU A 43 -12.99 -1.51 4.35
C LEU A 43 -13.40 -2.34 3.12
N ALA A 44 -14.61 -2.12 2.59
CA ALA A 44 -15.08 -2.80 1.39
C ALA A 44 -14.24 -2.44 0.17
N TYR A 45 -13.85 -1.18 0.05
CA TYR A 45 -12.97 -0.69 -1.02
C TYR A 45 -11.60 -1.38 -0.99
N GLY A 46 -10.93 -1.36 0.17
CA GLY A 46 -9.62 -1.98 0.35
C GLY A 46 -9.65 -3.49 0.13
N ARG A 47 -10.69 -4.18 0.62
CA ARG A 47 -10.89 -5.63 0.38
C ARG A 47 -11.03 -5.94 -1.11
N ARG A 48 -11.89 -5.23 -1.83
CA ARG A 48 -12.07 -5.42 -3.28
C ARG A 48 -10.76 -5.26 -4.05
N LEU A 49 -10.00 -4.20 -3.80
CA LEU A 49 -8.70 -4.00 -4.47
C LEU A 49 -7.67 -5.07 -4.09
N CYS A 50 -7.66 -5.48 -2.82
CA CYS A 50 -6.81 -6.58 -2.36
C CYS A 50 -7.17 -7.89 -3.08
N ASP A 51 -8.45 -8.25 -3.17
CA ASP A 51 -8.91 -9.45 -3.86
C ASP A 51 -8.54 -9.43 -5.35
N GLN A 52 -8.67 -8.28 -6.02
CA GLN A 52 -8.21 -8.10 -7.39
C GLN A 52 -6.70 -8.34 -7.55
N VAL A 53 -5.88 -7.81 -6.64
CA VAL A 53 -4.42 -8.03 -6.64
C VAL A 53 -4.11 -9.51 -6.41
N LYS A 54 -4.78 -10.16 -5.44
CA LYS A 54 -4.59 -11.59 -5.17
C LYS A 54 -4.91 -12.45 -6.39
N GLN A 55 -6.04 -12.18 -7.04
CA GLN A 55 -6.48 -12.89 -8.25
C GLN A 55 -5.51 -12.65 -9.43
N GLN A 56 -5.09 -11.42 -9.65
CA GLN A 56 -4.25 -11.05 -10.79
C GLN A 56 -2.81 -11.57 -10.67
N PHE A 57 -2.27 -11.65 -9.45
CA PHE A 57 -0.85 -11.92 -9.21
C PHE A 57 -0.56 -13.19 -8.41
N ALA A 58 -1.60 -13.95 -8.04
CA ALA A 58 -1.48 -15.16 -7.21
C ALA A 58 -0.64 -14.93 -5.94
N CYS A 59 -0.94 -13.84 -5.22
CA CYS A 59 -0.21 -13.42 -4.02
C CYS A 59 -1.14 -13.24 -2.81
N GLU A 60 -0.57 -12.86 -1.66
CA GLU A 60 -1.30 -12.62 -0.40
C GLU A 60 -1.79 -11.16 -0.24
N GLY A 61 -1.56 -10.31 -1.25
CA GLY A 61 -2.02 -8.92 -1.28
C GLY A 61 -0.96 -7.91 -0.87
N PHE A 62 -1.36 -6.81 -0.27
CA PHE A 62 -0.49 -5.69 0.10
C PHE A 62 -0.92 -5.08 1.45
N PHE A 63 -0.07 -4.21 1.99
CA PHE A 63 -0.40 -3.38 3.14
C PHE A 63 -0.57 -1.92 2.72
N THR A 64 -1.29 -1.15 3.52
CA THR A 64 -1.38 0.30 3.36
C THR A 64 -1.10 1.01 4.69
N SER A 65 -0.62 2.26 4.62
CA SER A 65 -0.40 3.08 5.81
C SER A 65 -1.66 3.26 6.68
N ASP A 66 -2.85 3.28 6.06
CA ASP A 66 -4.15 3.35 6.75
C ASP A 66 -4.42 2.18 7.70
N GLU A 67 -3.81 1.02 7.45
CA GLU A 67 -4.03 -0.20 8.21
C GLU A 67 -3.01 -0.40 9.33
N LEU A 68 -1.93 0.38 9.35
CA LEU A 68 -0.83 0.23 10.29
C LEU A 68 -1.02 1.10 11.54
N PRO A 69 -0.54 0.66 12.72
CA PRO A 69 0.32 -0.50 13.00
C PRO A 69 -0.46 -1.83 13.07
N ARG A 70 -0.05 -2.82 12.26
CA ARG A 70 -0.55 -4.21 12.23
C ARG A 70 0.52 -5.14 11.64
N TYR A 71 0.27 -6.45 11.62
CA TYR A 71 1.10 -7.43 10.91
C TYR A 71 2.56 -7.52 11.39
N GLY A 72 2.82 -7.20 12.66
CA GLY A 72 4.18 -7.12 13.22
C GLY A 72 4.96 -5.86 12.80
N ILE A 73 4.34 -4.92 12.09
CA ILE A 73 4.90 -3.61 11.75
C ILE A 73 4.57 -2.63 12.88
N SER A 74 5.59 -2.18 13.59
CA SER A 74 5.46 -1.30 14.75
C SER A 74 5.30 0.17 14.36
N ARG A 75 4.92 1.03 15.30
CA ARG A 75 4.97 2.50 15.10
C ARG A 75 6.36 3.01 14.74
N ALA A 76 7.43 2.35 15.21
CA ALA A 76 8.79 2.70 14.85
C ALA A 76 9.10 2.37 13.38
N ASP A 77 8.57 1.25 12.88
CA ASP A 77 8.68 0.86 11.47
C ASP A 77 7.90 1.81 10.57
N ILE A 78 6.70 2.21 10.98
CA ILE A 78 5.89 3.21 10.25
C ILE A 78 6.67 4.53 10.10
N ARG A 79 7.28 5.03 11.18
CA ARG A 79 8.11 6.25 11.10
C ARG A 79 9.28 6.10 10.12
N LYS A 80 9.90 4.91 10.06
CA LYS A 80 10.97 4.61 9.08
C LYS A 80 10.44 4.55 7.65
N ILE A 81 9.26 3.96 7.45
CA ILE A 81 8.58 3.92 6.14
C ILE A 81 8.33 5.35 5.64
N TYR A 82 7.64 6.19 6.42
CA TYR A 82 7.38 7.59 6.04
C TYR A 82 8.66 8.36 5.72
N ARG A 83 9.69 8.24 6.57
CA ARG A 83 11.00 8.87 6.33
C ARG A 83 11.65 8.42 5.03
N GLN A 84 11.71 7.11 4.77
CA GLN A 84 12.33 6.56 3.56
C GLN A 84 11.54 6.93 2.30
N MET A 85 10.21 7.03 2.40
CA MET A 85 9.33 7.43 1.31
C MET A 85 9.30 8.94 1.08
N GLY A 86 9.94 9.74 1.94
CA GLY A 86 9.89 11.21 1.88
C GLY A 86 8.48 11.77 2.12
N LYS A 87 7.73 11.16 3.03
CA LYS A 87 6.33 11.51 3.33
C LYS A 87 6.14 11.83 4.82
N ALA A 88 5.06 12.54 5.12
CA ALA A 88 4.62 12.77 6.48
C ALA A 88 3.27 12.06 6.71
N PRO A 89 2.99 11.59 7.94
CA PRO A 89 1.63 11.22 8.31
C PRO A 89 0.68 12.40 8.07
N ASP A 90 -0.56 12.11 7.67
CA ASP A 90 -1.61 13.10 7.45
C ASP A 90 -1.32 14.10 6.30
N ASP A 91 -0.38 13.78 5.39
CA ASP A 91 -0.06 14.60 4.21
C ASP A 91 -0.98 14.33 2.99
N GLY A 92 -2.04 13.53 3.18
CA GLY A 92 -2.97 13.10 2.13
C GLY A 92 -2.44 11.96 1.26
N THR A 93 -1.22 11.46 1.49
CA THR A 93 -0.63 10.36 0.71
C THR A 93 -0.85 9.01 1.39
N LEU A 94 -1.45 8.07 0.67
CA LEU A 94 -1.44 6.67 1.05
C LEU A 94 -0.13 6.02 0.63
N ILE A 95 0.53 5.29 1.53
CA ILE A 95 1.69 4.44 1.21
C ILE A 95 1.20 3.01 1.06
N VAL A 96 1.42 2.41 -0.11
CA VAL A 96 1.20 0.99 -0.36
C VAL A 96 2.53 0.24 -0.19
N LEU A 97 2.50 -0.92 0.46
CA LEU A 97 3.68 -1.71 0.78
C LEU A 97 3.47 -3.18 0.38
N CYS A 98 4.46 -3.75 -0.28
CA CYS A 98 4.50 -5.15 -0.71
C CYS A 98 5.72 -5.83 -0.09
N ALA A 99 5.53 -7.02 0.48
CA ALA A 99 6.58 -7.86 1.04
C ALA A 99 6.97 -9.00 0.07
N TYR A 100 7.26 -8.62 -1.18
CA TYR A 100 7.71 -9.52 -2.24
C TYR A 100 9.01 -9.01 -2.86
N ASP A 101 9.54 -9.70 -3.86
CA ASP A 101 10.64 -9.17 -4.67
C ASP A 101 10.24 -7.88 -5.41
N TRP A 102 11.25 -7.22 -5.98
CA TRP A 102 11.09 -5.95 -6.70
C TRP A 102 10.14 -6.07 -7.90
N GLU A 103 10.20 -7.17 -8.66
CA GLU A 103 9.45 -7.31 -9.91
C GLU A 103 7.94 -7.43 -9.61
N LEU A 104 7.57 -8.36 -8.72
CA LEU A 104 6.19 -8.56 -8.33
C LEU A 104 5.63 -7.30 -7.67
N SER A 105 6.38 -6.70 -6.75
CA SER A 105 5.96 -5.46 -6.06
C SER A 105 5.75 -4.31 -7.03
N SER A 106 6.60 -4.18 -8.06
CA SER A 106 6.46 -3.15 -9.10
C SER A 106 5.21 -3.33 -9.94
N ARG A 107 4.90 -4.58 -10.30
CA ARG A 107 3.69 -4.92 -11.07
C ARG A 107 2.41 -4.66 -10.25
N ILE A 108 2.40 -5.02 -8.96
CA ILE A 108 1.28 -4.73 -8.05
C ILE A 108 1.06 -3.22 -7.91
N CYS A 109 2.13 -2.45 -7.70
CA CYS A 109 2.04 -1.00 -7.57
C CYS A 109 1.50 -0.34 -8.85
N ALA A 110 1.98 -0.77 -10.02
CA ALA A 110 1.50 -0.27 -11.31
C ALA A 110 0.01 -0.59 -11.53
N PHE A 111 -0.40 -1.81 -11.22
CA PHE A 111 -1.81 -2.23 -11.32
C PHE A 111 -2.71 -1.38 -10.42
N LEU A 112 -2.34 -1.18 -9.16
CA LEU A 112 -3.14 -0.38 -8.21
C LEU A 112 -3.29 1.07 -8.68
N MET A 113 -2.21 1.68 -9.17
CA MET A 113 -2.26 3.03 -9.74
C MET A 113 -3.22 3.11 -10.91
N GLU A 114 -3.17 2.13 -11.81
CA GLU A 114 -4.04 2.08 -12.99
C GLU A 114 -5.53 1.91 -12.60
N GLN A 115 -5.83 1.03 -11.63
CA GLN A 115 -7.20 0.86 -11.13
C GLN A 115 -7.73 2.14 -10.49
N ILE A 116 -6.94 2.77 -9.62
CA ILE A 116 -7.34 4.00 -8.93
C ILE A 116 -7.53 5.15 -9.92
N HIS A 117 -6.65 5.26 -10.92
CA HIS A 117 -6.77 6.26 -11.97
C HIS A 117 -8.07 6.07 -12.77
N ARG A 118 -8.36 4.84 -13.22
CA ARG A 118 -9.62 4.52 -13.91
C ARG A 118 -10.85 4.91 -13.09
N GLU A 119 -10.84 4.62 -11.80
CA GLU A 119 -11.95 4.95 -10.90
C GLU A 119 -12.14 6.46 -10.75
N HIS A 120 -11.05 7.22 -10.64
CA HIS A 120 -11.10 8.68 -10.60
C HIS A 120 -11.65 9.29 -11.90
N GLU A 121 -11.26 8.78 -13.07
CA GLU A 121 -11.79 9.26 -14.34
C GLU A 121 -13.29 9.00 -14.48
N VAL A 122 -13.75 7.81 -14.09
CA VAL A 122 -15.17 7.46 -14.12
C VAL A 122 -15.99 8.35 -13.19
N MET A 123 -15.46 8.67 -12.01
CA MET A 123 -16.11 9.64 -11.12
C MET A 123 -16.22 11.01 -11.79
N ILE A 124 -15.13 11.57 -12.32
CA ILE A 124 -15.16 12.91 -12.94
C ILE A 124 -16.17 12.99 -14.10
N ARG A 125 -16.28 11.93 -14.91
CA ARG A 125 -17.23 11.89 -16.04
C ARG A 125 -18.70 11.76 -15.62
N LYS A 126 -19.01 11.23 -14.44
CA LYS A 126 -20.40 11.12 -13.93
C LYS A 126 -20.97 12.44 -13.38
N TRP A 127 -20.13 13.43 -13.16
CA TRP A 127 -20.51 14.76 -12.63
C TRP A 127 -20.30 15.89 -13.64
N ARG A 128 -20.10 15.54 -14.92
CA ARG A 128 -20.17 16.45 -16.08
C ARG A 128 -21.43 16.14 -16.87
#